data_AF-Q4D5Q4-F1
#
_entry.id   AF-Q4D5Q4-F1
#
_cell.length_a   1.000
_cell.length_b   1.000
_cell.length_c   1.000
_cell.angle_alpha   90.00
_cell.angle_beta   90.00
_cell.angle_gamma   90.00
#
_symmetry.space_group_name_H-M   'P 1'
#
loop_
_entity.id
_entity.type
_entity.pdbx_description
1 polymer ?
#
loop_
_entity_poly.entity_id
_entity_poly.type
_entity_poly.pdbx_seq_one_letter_code
_entity_poly.pdbx_strand_id
1 'polypeptide(L)'
;MRRPQSVLDGPRSEAKNKRQKKRGESAGVRRAVFSDVPKDEVESYTERLRELATQQARLEREFQQRSTANRRAIRKMHDENTHLRTIRAGTSDVTAVELEQLEQCKFIELRRLNRLTHQLEKLEEKFREKEMARRLKEEADKTPPLEAVTGNRSVVLRIQKLEKQLDKMLTEQQCVRSIRSMYEKVLEELREEWAGRESSVAVLEHDIETRRREYAKLVLMYKNANTDHQIAKEALQKFKDEFEEGRRMKDKALGDRRLRVERALKETHYLETREVKLQNDIETEHQRIEEAETLHKERIRRRQHSVSAMERISMVQREPQQQGDGGDDRLQTIGGTPEDEERVRAYEESLRKMMRATESSTIDELMTKFELEYAARLQLQDQVREEKAKLERLSAVVRRLREETRHAKLCGVGLPPVTSGLRDEVVKCIEEATVKREEAVQGTAELQQLLAELTRRVDVLAAVVATYRPEVSVPLTTAENYITNMRIVMQKIFSLADEAISRDHAPVKMDLMLVVVPPSNTRIALPSPGTTGAAWRESSHDVDNSAASEQEMGSFGILPSGETTDVKASFCPSTASDEEVLKDAERSVTLLDNEDPLTREQIKRLATVVLRREARRRQLEKRRR
;
A
#
# COMPACT_ATOMS: atom_id res chain seq x y z
N MET A 1 -14.50 38.05 -28.76
CA MET A 1 -14.45 37.81 -30.22
C MET A 1 -15.42 36.70 -30.57
N ARG A 2 -16.35 36.97 -31.48
CA ARG A 2 -17.35 36.04 -32.02
C ARG A 2 -16.69 35.09 -33.03
N ARG A 3 -17.06 33.81 -33.04
CA ARG A 3 -17.47 33.15 -34.30
C ARG A 3 -18.31 31.87 -34.09
N PRO A 4 -19.39 31.67 -34.87
CA PRO A 4 -20.36 30.58 -34.71
C PRO A 4 -20.26 29.49 -35.81
N GLN A 5 -20.96 28.37 -35.55
CA GLN A 5 -21.66 27.44 -36.46
C GLN A 5 -21.02 26.97 -37.78
N SER A 6 -20.93 25.63 -37.91
CA SER A 6 -21.19 24.82 -39.12
C SER A 6 -21.91 23.55 -38.61
N VAL A 7 -23.11 23.12 -39.00
CA VAL A 7 -23.82 22.97 -40.28
C VAL A 7 -23.00 22.16 -41.29
N LEU A 8 -23.26 20.85 -41.28
CA LEU A 8 -23.06 19.95 -42.42
C LEU A 8 -24.34 19.14 -42.60
N ASP A 9 -25.13 19.57 -43.60
CA ASP A 9 -26.15 18.79 -44.28
C ASP A 9 -25.52 17.62 -45.04
N GLY A 10 -26.21 16.48 -45.07
CA GLY A 10 -25.90 15.30 -45.87
C GLY A 10 -27.20 14.60 -46.31
N PRO A 11 -27.49 14.48 -47.61
CA PRO A 11 -28.84 14.22 -48.13
C PRO A 11 -29.13 12.75 -48.48
N ARG A 12 -30.43 12.47 -48.68
CA ARG A 12 -31.02 11.48 -49.62
C ARG A 12 -30.53 10.02 -49.56
N SER A 13 -31.45 9.12 -49.21
CA SER A 13 -31.72 7.96 -50.08
C SER A 13 -33.18 7.54 -49.99
N GLU A 14 -33.84 7.61 -51.15
CA GLU A 14 -35.16 7.07 -51.45
C GLU A 14 -35.08 5.54 -51.53
N ALA A 15 -36.00 4.82 -50.90
CA ALA A 15 -36.28 3.42 -51.22
C ALA A 15 -37.79 3.23 -51.41
N LYS A 16 -38.15 3.18 -52.70
CA LYS A 16 -39.44 2.85 -53.28
C LYS A 16 -39.79 1.38 -53.00
N ASN A 17 -41.07 1.12 -52.68
CA ASN A 17 -41.83 -0.08 -53.05
C ASN A 17 -43.31 0.20 -52.75
N LYS A 18 -44.09 0.85 -53.63
CA LYS A 18 -44.80 0.26 -54.80
C LYS A 18 -45.30 -1.17 -54.55
N ARG A 19 -46.56 -1.31 -54.13
CA ARG A 19 -47.51 -2.25 -54.77
C ARG A 19 -48.92 -1.65 -54.82
N GLN A 20 -49.28 -1.20 -56.01
CA GLN A 20 -50.63 -0.93 -56.46
C GLN A 20 -51.44 -2.23 -56.48
N LYS A 21 -52.73 -2.15 -56.12
CA LYS A 21 -53.78 -2.85 -56.88
C LYS A 21 -55.12 -2.11 -56.75
N LYS A 22 -55.36 -1.22 -57.72
CA LYS A 22 -56.69 -0.85 -58.21
C LYS A 22 -57.27 -2.05 -58.99
N ARG A 23 -58.52 -2.43 -58.71
CA ARG A 23 -59.46 -3.26 -59.50
C ARG A 23 -60.60 -3.64 -58.54
N GLY A 24 -61.89 -3.56 -58.82
CA GLY A 24 -62.71 -3.12 -59.95
C GLY A 24 -64.09 -2.84 -59.33
N GLU A 25 -64.77 -1.79 -59.75
CA GLU A 25 -65.89 -1.92 -60.70
C GLU A 25 -67.10 -2.67 -60.13
N SER A 26 -68.12 -1.85 -59.82
CA SER A 26 -69.48 -2.01 -60.34
C SER A 26 -70.25 -3.28 -60.01
N ALA A 27 -71.19 -3.20 -59.05
CA ALA A 27 -72.47 -3.92 -59.12
C ALA A 27 -73.53 -3.27 -58.21
N GLY A 28 -74.59 -2.75 -58.85
CA GLY A 28 -75.96 -2.47 -58.38
C GLY A 28 -76.16 -2.09 -56.91
N VAL A 29 -76.43 -0.84 -56.57
CA VAL A 29 -77.76 -0.20 -56.73
C VAL A 29 -78.90 -1.18 -56.41
N ARG A 30 -79.28 -1.26 -55.13
CA ARG A 30 -80.68 -1.41 -54.73
C ARG A 30 -81.01 -0.28 -53.76
N ARG A 31 -81.60 0.76 -54.35
CA ARG A 31 -82.14 1.95 -53.69
C ARG A 31 -83.36 1.51 -52.88
N ALA A 32 -83.15 1.17 -51.61
CA ALA A 32 -84.24 1.09 -50.64
C ALA A 32 -84.56 2.52 -50.22
N VAL A 33 -85.69 3.00 -50.73
CA VAL A 33 -86.34 4.25 -50.36
C VAL A 33 -86.74 4.13 -48.90
N PHE A 34 -85.92 4.65 -47.99
CA PHE A 34 -86.37 4.96 -46.64
C PHE A 34 -87.02 6.33 -46.68
N SER A 35 -88.33 6.29 -46.90
CA SER A 35 -89.29 7.33 -46.55
C SER A 35 -89.23 7.58 -45.04
N ASP A 36 -89.12 8.87 -44.69
CA ASP A 36 -89.45 9.44 -43.39
C ASP A 36 -88.69 8.89 -42.16
N VAL A 37 -87.36 9.02 -42.15
CA VAL A 37 -86.64 9.09 -40.86
C VAL A 37 -86.98 10.44 -40.23
N PRO A 38 -87.54 10.47 -39.00
CA PRO A 38 -87.88 11.71 -38.31
C PRO A 38 -86.64 12.61 -38.27
N LYS A 39 -86.81 13.89 -38.58
CA LYS A 39 -85.72 14.87 -38.55
C LYS A 39 -84.97 14.82 -37.20
N ASP A 40 -85.67 14.49 -36.11
CA ASP A 40 -85.13 14.30 -34.76
C ASP A 40 -84.14 13.13 -34.63
N GLU A 41 -84.37 11.99 -35.30
CA GLU A 41 -83.42 10.87 -35.25
C GLU A 41 -82.14 11.22 -36.01
N VAL A 42 -82.27 11.85 -37.18
CA VAL A 42 -81.12 12.36 -37.95
C VAL A 42 -80.34 13.36 -37.11
N GLU A 43 -81.01 14.26 -36.41
CA GLU A 43 -80.38 15.19 -35.47
C GLU A 43 -79.63 14.45 -34.35
N SER A 44 -80.25 13.44 -33.71
CA SER A 44 -79.60 12.63 -32.66
C SER A 44 -78.34 11.90 -33.15
N TYR A 45 -78.37 11.30 -34.35
CA TYR A 45 -77.20 10.66 -34.94
C TYR A 45 -76.13 11.68 -35.33
N THR A 46 -76.51 12.87 -35.80
CA THR A 46 -75.55 13.93 -36.07
C THR A 46 -74.91 14.46 -34.79
N GLU A 47 -75.64 14.60 -33.69
CA GLU A 47 -75.10 14.95 -32.38
C GLU A 47 -74.16 13.86 -31.86
N ARG A 48 -74.54 12.59 -31.93
CA ARG A 48 -73.68 11.48 -31.51
C ARG A 48 -72.40 11.39 -32.35
N LEU A 49 -72.47 11.67 -33.65
CA LEU A 49 -71.30 11.76 -34.51
C LEU A 49 -70.42 12.96 -34.16
N ARG A 50 -71.01 14.12 -33.80
CA ARG A 50 -70.24 15.27 -33.27
C ARG A 50 -69.56 14.91 -31.94
N GLU A 51 -70.25 14.25 -31.01
CA GLU A 51 -69.65 13.78 -29.75
C GLU A 51 -68.48 12.83 -30.00
N LEU A 52 -68.66 11.81 -30.85
CA LEU A 52 -67.59 10.89 -31.21
C LEU A 52 -66.41 11.60 -31.88
N ALA A 53 -66.68 12.57 -32.76
CA ALA A 53 -65.64 13.40 -33.36
C ALA A 53 -64.89 14.25 -32.32
N THR A 54 -65.59 14.81 -31.32
CA THR A 54 -64.95 15.56 -30.23
C THR A 54 -64.11 14.66 -29.31
N GLN A 55 -64.59 13.44 -29.01
CA GLN A 55 -63.84 12.44 -28.24
C GLN A 55 -62.59 11.97 -28.99
N GLN A 56 -62.72 11.71 -30.29
CA GLN A 56 -61.60 11.35 -31.15
C GLN A 56 -60.56 12.49 -31.22
N ALA A 57 -61.00 13.74 -31.40
CA ALA A 57 -60.11 14.91 -31.41
C ALA A 57 -59.42 15.13 -30.05
N ARG A 58 -60.09 14.79 -28.94
CA ARG A 58 -59.48 14.82 -27.60
C ARG A 58 -58.41 13.74 -27.44
N LEU A 59 -58.71 12.49 -27.80
CA LEU A 59 -57.76 11.39 -27.74
C LEU A 59 -56.54 11.64 -28.64
N GLU A 60 -56.75 12.21 -29.82
CA GLU A 60 -55.67 12.59 -30.73
C GLU A 60 -54.78 13.69 -30.14
N ARG A 61 -55.37 14.72 -29.50
CA ARG A 61 -54.61 15.74 -28.76
C ARG A 61 -53.82 15.14 -27.59
N GLU A 62 -54.43 14.26 -26.79
CA GLU A 62 -53.75 13.58 -25.69
C GLU A 62 -52.59 12.70 -26.19
N PHE A 63 -52.79 11.99 -27.30
CA PHE A 63 -51.74 11.19 -27.95
C PHE A 63 -50.59 12.06 -28.47
N GLN A 64 -50.88 13.20 -29.12
CA GLN A 64 -49.86 14.15 -29.57
C GLN A 64 -49.09 14.76 -28.38
N GLN A 65 -49.78 15.08 -27.28
CA GLN A 65 -49.14 15.56 -26.04
C GLN A 65 -48.24 14.50 -25.43
N ARG A 66 -48.68 13.24 -25.34
CA ARG A 66 -47.84 12.12 -24.85
C ARG A 66 -46.65 11.86 -25.77
N SER A 67 -46.84 11.92 -27.08
CA SER A 67 -45.77 11.75 -28.07
C SER A 67 -44.73 12.87 -27.96
N THR A 68 -45.15 14.12 -27.81
CA THR A 68 -44.23 15.26 -27.60
C THR A 68 -43.51 15.19 -26.25
N ALA A 69 -44.20 14.78 -25.18
CA ALA A 69 -43.59 14.54 -23.87
C ALA A 69 -42.55 13.41 -23.91
N ASN A 70 -42.87 12.28 -24.54
CA ASN A 70 -41.93 11.16 -24.73
C ASN A 70 -40.70 11.57 -25.55
N ARG A 71 -40.87 12.36 -26.61
CA ARG A 71 -39.74 12.89 -27.38
C ARG A 71 -38.84 13.79 -26.53
N ARG A 72 -39.40 14.62 -25.64
CA ARG A 72 -38.61 15.43 -24.69
C ARG A 72 -37.88 14.56 -23.68
N ALA A 73 -38.53 13.55 -23.13
CA ALA A 73 -37.91 12.60 -22.19
C ALA A 73 -36.76 11.83 -22.85
N ILE A 74 -36.93 11.34 -24.07
CA ILE A 74 -35.87 10.65 -24.82
C ILE A 74 -34.68 11.57 -25.09
N ARG A 75 -34.91 12.84 -25.46
CA ARG A 75 -33.81 13.81 -25.61
C ARG A 75 -33.06 14.03 -24.31
N LYS A 76 -33.79 14.25 -23.22
CA LYS A 76 -33.21 14.42 -21.88
C LYS A 76 -32.34 13.22 -21.49
N MET A 77 -32.84 12.00 -21.68
CA MET A 77 -32.07 10.77 -21.45
C MET A 77 -30.85 10.67 -22.38
N HIS A 78 -30.95 11.11 -23.63
CA HIS A 78 -29.82 11.13 -24.57
C HIS A 78 -28.74 12.12 -24.14
N ASP A 79 -29.13 13.31 -23.69
CA ASP A 79 -28.23 14.35 -23.19
C ASP A 79 -27.53 13.87 -21.91
N GLU A 80 -28.28 13.25 -20.98
CA GLU A 80 -27.76 12.60 -19.78
C GLU A 80 -26.80 11.45 -20.13
N ASN A 81 -27.16 10.56 -21.06
CA ASN A 81 -26.28 9.45 -21.49
C ASN A 81 -25.01 9.96 -22.17
N THR A 82 -25.11 11.05 -22.94
CA THR A 82 -23.95 11.70 -23.57
C THR A 82 -23.06 12.34 -22.52
N HIS A 83 -23.63 13.01 -21.51
CA HIS A 83 -22.89 13.56 -20.37
C HIS A 83 -22.19 12.46 -19.56
N LEU A 84 -22.88 11.35 -19.25
CA LEU A 84 -22.30 10.18 -18.60
C LEU A 84 -21.18 9.54 -19.43
N ARG A 85 -21.31 9.50 -20.76
CA ARG A 85 -20.24 9.03 -21.66
C ARG A 85 -19.04 9.97 -21.67
N THR A 86 -19.26 11.29 -21.63
CA THR A 86 -18.18 12.28 -21.53
C THR A 86 -17.44 12.15 -20.20
N ILE A 87 -18.15 12.00 -19.09
CA ILE A 87 -17.56 11.72 -17.76
C ILE A 87 -16.76 10.40 -17.81
N ARG A 88 -17.29 9.36 -18.46
CA ARG A 88 -16.63 8.05 -18.56
C ARG A 88 -15.41 8.04 -19.48
N ALA A 89 -15.39 8.89 -20.51
CA ALA A 89 -14.31 8.99 -21.49
C ALA A 89 -13.22 10.00 -21.10
N GLY A 90 -13.53 10.98 -20.25
CA GLY A 90 -12.59 11.99 -19.78
C GLY A 90 -11.95 11.60 -18.45
N THR A 91 -10.62 11.64 -18.37
CA THR A 91 -9.84 11.60 -17.12
C THR A 91 -9.96 12.90 -16.30
N SER A 92 -11.01 13.70 -16.53
CA SER A 92 -11.29 14.87 -15.72
C SER A 92 -11.97 14.41 -14.45
N ASP A 93 -11.33 14.66 -13.31
CA ASP A 93 -11.89 14.40 -11.99
C ASP A 93 -13.33 14.90 -11.94
N VAL A 94 -14.27 13.97 -11.68
CA VAL A 94 -15.67 14.30 -11.43
C VAL A 94 -15.67 15.37 -10.35
N THR A 95 -16.12 16.57 -10.70
CA THR A 95 -16.07 17.68 -9.75
C THR A 95 -17.00 17.34 -8.59
N ALA A 96 -16.61 17.65 -7.35
CA ALA A 96 -17.44 17.39 -6.18
C ALA A 96 -18.88 17.95 -6.33
N VAL A 97 -19.03 19.01 -7.13
CA VAL A 97 -20.32 19.62 -7.51
C VAL A 97 -21.17 18.69 -8.39
N GLU A 98 -20.57 17.95 -9.32
CA GLU A 98 -21.29 16.97 -10.16
C GLU A 98 -21.75 15.77 -9.33
N LEU A 99 -20.96 15.32 -8.35
CA LEU A 99 -21.38 14.29 -7.39
C LEU A 99 -22.54 14.78 -6.52
N GLU A 100 -22.46 16.00 -5.99
CA GLU A 100 -23.54 16.60 -5.21
C GLU A 100 -24.84 16.75 -6.03
N GLN A 101 -24.73 17.13 -7.31
CA GLN A 101 -25.88 17.20 -8.22
C GLN A 101 -26.51 15.82 -8.47
N LEU A 102 -25.69 14.78 -8.66
CA LEU A 102 -26.18 13.41 -8.81
C LEU A 102 -26.86 12.90 -7.54
N GLU A 103 -26.32 13.20 -6.36
CA GLU A 103 -26.92 12.87 -5.07
C GLU A 103 -28.26 13.59 -4.86
N GLN A 104 -28.35 14.88 -5.21
CA GLN A 104 -29.61 15.63 -5.17
C GLN A 104 -30.65 15.06 -6.14
N CYS A 105 -30.25 14.72 -7.37
CA CYS A 105 -31.14 14.06 -8.33
C CYS A 105 -31.62 12.69 -7.82
N LYS A 106 -30.73 11.89 -7.24
CA LYS A 106 -31.06 10.60 -6.61
C LYS A 106 -32.08 10.77 -5.49
N PHE A 107 -31.90 11.77 -4.62
CA PHE A 107 -32.83 12.06 -3.52
C PHE A 107 -34.22 12.47 -4.02
N ILE A 108 -34.30 13.31 -5.06
CA ILE A 108 -35.57 13.73 -5.66
C ILE A 108 -36.32 12.54 -6.26
N GLU A 109 -35.62 11.65 -6.98
CA GLU A 109 -36.25 10.47 -7.59
C GLU A 109 -36.67 9.43 -6.53
N LEU A 110 -35.89 9.23 -5.47
CA LEU A 110 -36.30 8.39 -4.34
C LEU A 110 -37.56 8.92 -3.65
N ARG A 111 -37.66 10.23 -3.43
CA ARG A 111 -38.85 10.86 -2.85
C ARG A 111 -40.07 10.72 -3.76
N ARG A 112 -39.87 10.81 -5.07
CA ARG A 112 -40.92 10.59 -6.07
C ARG A 112 -41.38 9.13 -6.08
N LEU A 113 -40.45 8.18 -6.03
CA LEU A 113 -40.73 6.75 -5.97
C LEU A 113 -41.54 6.41 -4.72
N ASN A 114 -41.12 6.90 -3.54
CA ASN A 114 -41.85 6.72 -2.28
C ASN A 114 -43.27 7.31 -2.30
N ARG A 115 -43.47 8.43 -3.01
CA ARG A 115 -44.81 9.01 -3.19
C ARG A 115 -45.69 8.14 -4.08
N LEU A 116 -45.12 7.57 -5.15
CA LEU A 116 -45.84 6.71 -6.08
C LEU A 116 -46.19 5.36 -5.46
N THR A 117 -45.27 4.74 -4.70
CA THR A 117 -45.54 3.49 -3.97
C THR A 117 -46.68 3.65 -2.97
N HIS A 118 -46.64 4.70 -2.14
CA HIS A 118 -47.75 4.98 -1.21
C HIS A 118 -49.07 5.32 -1.93
N GLN A 119 -49.03 5.90 -3.14
CA GLN A 119 -50.25 6.08 -3.95
C GLN A 119 -50.80 4.76 -4.49
N LEU A 120 -49.93 3.82 -4.86
CA LEU A 120 -50.32 2.47 -5.29
C LEU A 120 -50.91 1.68 -4.13
N GLU A 121 -50.28 1.69 -2.96
CA GLU A 121 -50.79 1.04 -1.75
C GLU A 121 -52.21 1.55 -1.39
N LYS A 122 -52.44 2.87 -1.43
CA LYS A 122 -53.77 3.45 -1.21
C LYS A 122 -54.81 3.06 -2.27
N LEU A 123 -54.39 2.82 -3.51
CA LEU A 123 -55.30 2.33 -4.54
C LEU A 123 -55.62 0.86 -4.33
N GLU A 124 -54.63 0.04 -3.99
CA GLU A 124 -54.80 -1.37 -3.66
C GLU A 124 -55.72 -1.58 -2.47
N GLU A 125 -55.58 -0.79 -1.40
CA GLU A 125 -56.49 -0.81 -0.25
C GLU A 125 -57.94 -0.51 -0.67
N LYS A 126 -58.16 0.54 -1.48
CA LYS A 126 -59.49 0.88 -2.01
C LYS A 126 -60.07 -0.21 -2.92
N PHE A 127 -59.22 -0.92 -3.67
CA PHE A 127 -59.65 -2.07 -4.46
C PHE A 127 -60.07 -3.23 -3.56
N ARG A 128 -59.29 -3.54 -2.52
CA ARG A 128 -59.63 -4.57 -1.52
C ARG A 128 -60.94 -4.26 -0.79
N GLU A 129 -61.14 -3.01 -0.36
CA GLU A 129 -62.39 -2.57 0.28
C GLU A 129 -63.61 -2.73 -0.64
N LYS A 130 -63.49 -2.31 -1.92
CA LYS A 130 -64.57 -2.45 -2.91
C LYS A 130 -64.88 -3.91 -3.20
N GLU A 131 -63.87 -4.78 -3.24
CA GLU A 131 -64.06 -6.21 -3.47
C GLU A 131 -64.74 -6.88 -2.27
N MET A 132 -64.36 -6.53 -1.04
CA MET A 132 -65.05 -6.97 0.18
C MET A 132 -66.51 -6.51 0.22
N ALA A 133 -66.79 -5.26 -0.16
CA ALA A 133 -68.16 -4.74 -0.25
C ALA A 133 -69.00 -5.48 -1.30
N ARG A 134 -68.40 -5.85 -2.45
CA ARG A 134 -69.07 -6.70 -3.45
C ARG A 134 -69.41 -8.08 -2.91
N ARG A 135 -68.48 -8.73 -2.19
CA ARG A 135 -68.72 -10.05 -1.59
C ARG A 135 -69.85 -10.02 -0.56
N LEU A 136 -69.88 -9.01 0.31
CA LEU A 136 -70.97 -8.82 1.28
C LEU A 136 -72.33 -8.60 0.61
N LYS A 137 -72.38 -7.86 -0.50
CA LYS A 137 -73.62 -7.64 -1.26
C LYS A 137 -74.10 -8.92 -1.95
N GLU A 138 -73.18 -9.69 -2.53
CA GLU A 138 -73.50 -10.98 -3.14
C GLU A 138 -73.96 -12.04 -2.12
N GLU A 139 -73.47 -12.00 -0.88
CA GLU A 139 -73.97 -12.84 0.21
C GLU A 139 -75.37 -12.43 0.69
N ALA A 140 -75.64 -11.12 0.76
CA ALA A 140 -76.97 -10.61 1.12
C ALA A 140 -78.04 -10.94 0.07
N ASP A 141 -77.69 -10.97 -1.23
CA ASP A 141 -78.63 -11.29 -2.31
C ASP A 141 -78.86 -12.81 -2.48
N LYS A 142 -78.07 -13.67 -1.81
CA LYS A 142 -78.13 -15.14 -1.92
C LYS A 142 -79.01 -15.83 -0.86
N THR A 143 -79.84 -15.11 -0.12
CA THR A 143 -80.86 -15.73 0.76
C THR A 143 -82.21 -15.86 0.03
N PRO A 144 -82.53 -17.00 -0.63
CA PRO A 144 -83.87 -17.24 -1.14
C PRO A 144 -84.83 -17.58 0.02
N PRO A 145 -86.10 -17.09 -0.04
CA PRO A 145 -87.11 -17.38 0.97
C PRO A 145 -87.50 -18.86 0.94
N LEU A 146 -87.40 -19.49 2.11
CA LEU A 146 -87.39 -20.92 2.35
C LEU A 146 -88.81 -21.45 2.61
N GLU A 147 -89.74 -21.29 1.66
CA GLU A 147 -91.14 -21.73 1.83
C GLU A 147 -91.75 -22.26 0.52
N ALA A 148 -91.52 -23.54 0.18
CA ALA A 148 -92.43 -24.40 -0.63
C ALA A 148 -91.79 -25.75 -1.03
N VAL A 149 -91.48 -26.65 -0.09
CA VAL A 149 -91.25 -28.08 -0.42
C VAL A 149 -91.84 -28.99 0.66
N THR A 150 -93.17 -28.98 0.74
CA THR A 150 -93.98 -29.90 1.55
C THR A 150 -94.10 -31.23 0.81
N GLY A 151 -93.21 -32.18 1.11
CA GLY A 151 -93.33 -33.55 0.59
C GLY A 151 -92.14 -34.48 0.88
N ASN A 152 -90.92 -33.95 0.99
CA ASN A 152 -89.70 -34.77 1.12
C ASN A 152 -88.67 -34.17 2.11
N ARG A 153 -89.12 -33.73 3.30
CA ARG A 153 -88.25 -33.06 4.30
C ARG A 153 -86.99 -33.87 4.65
N SER A 154 -87.08 -35.19 4.72
CA SER A 154 -85.93 -36.07 4.98
C SER A 154 -84.89 -36.05 3.86
N VAL A 155 -85.34 -36.05 2.60
CA VAL A 155 -84.46 -35.94 1.41
C VAL A 155 -83.82 -34.57 1.35
N VAL A 156 -84.58 -33.50 1.60
CA VAL A 156 -84.06 -32.13 1.63
C VAL A 156 -83.00 -31.97 2.72
N LEU A 157 -83.25 -32.46 3.95
CA LEU A 157 -82.24 -32.41 5.02
C LEU A 157 -80.98 -33.24 4.70
N ARG A 158 -81.14 -34.38 4.00
CA ARG A 158 -80.00 -35.19 3.53
C ARG A 158 -79.21 -34.45 2.46
N ILE A 159 -79.88 -33.83 1.49
CA ILE A 159 -79.25 -33.00 0.45
C ILE A 159 -78.49 -31.83 1.11
N GLN A 160 -79.14 -31.08 2.00
CA GLN A 160 -78.49 -29.99 2.76
C GLN A 160 -77.27 -30.45 3.55
N LYS A 161 -77.32 -31.65 4.17
CA LYS A 161 -76.17 -32.22 4.88
C LYS A 161 -75.03 -32.56 3.92
N LEU A 162 -75.33 -33.16 2.77
CA LEU A 162 -74.35 -33.49 1.74
C LEU A 162 -73.75 -32.24 1.09
N GLU A 163 -74.55 -31.21 0.83
CA GLU A 163 -74.12 -29.90 0.33
C GLU A 163 -73.18 -29.23 1.34
N LYS A 164 -73.56 -29.18 2.62
CA LYS A 164 -72.68 -28.64 3.68
C LYS A 164 -71.37 -29.43 3.81
N GLN A 165 -71.41 -30.75 3.63
CA GLN A 165 -70.20 -31.58 3.61
C GLN A 165 -69.35 -31.31 2.37
N LEU A 166 -69.95 -31.12 1.20
CA LEU A 166 -69.26 -30.77 -0.04
C LEU A 166 -68.61 -29.38 0.06
N ASP A 167 -69.31 -28.38 0.58
CA ASP A 167 -68.77 -27.04 0.80
C ASP A 167 -67.57 -27.08 1.77
N LYS A 168 -67.67 -27.89 2.83
CA LYS A 168 -66.56 -28.12 3.75
C LYS A 168 -65.36 -28.77 3.04
N MET A 169 -65.58 -29.80 2.23
CA MET A 169 -64.53 -30.44 1.43
C MET A 169 -63.89 -29.47 0.41
N LEU A 170 -64.69 -28.63 -0.25
CA LEU A 170 -64.20 -27.66 -1.23
C LEU A 170 -63.39 -26.53 -0.57
N THR A 171 -63.82 -26.06 0.60
CA THR A 171 -63.07 -25.06 1.38
C THR A 171 -61.76 -25.64 1.93
N GLU A 172 -61.76 -26.87 2.42
CA GLU A 172 -60.54 -27.61 2.80
C GLU A 172 -59.61 -27.81 1.59
N GLN A 173 -60.14 -28.23 0.43
CA GLN A 173 -59.36 -28.39 -0.80
C GLN A 173 -58.74 -27.05 -1.24
N GLN A 174 -59.48 -25.95 -1.19
CA GLN A 174 -58.97 -24.62 -1.52
C GLN A 174 -57.88 -24.16 -0.54
N CYS A 175 -58.04 -24.46 0.75
CA CYS A 175 -57.01 -24.23 1.77
C CYS A 175 -55.72 -25.01 1.45
N VAL A 176 -55.82 -26.31 1.14
CA VAL A 176 -54.66 -27.14 0.75
C VAL A 176 -53.98 -26.62 -0.52
N ARG A 177 -54.75 -26.17 -1.54
CA ARG A 177 -54.18 -25.54 -2.74
C ARG A 177 -53.43 -24.24 -2.41
N SER A 178 -53.99 -23.41 -1.54
CA SER A 178 -53.36 -22.17 -1.08
C SER A 178 -52.05 -22.44 -0.33
N ILE A 179 -52.05 -23.42 0.58
CA ILE A 179 -50.86 -23.87 1.32
C ILE A 179 -49.80 -24.42 0.36
N ARG A 180 -50.19 -25.26 -0.60
CA ARG A 180 -49.28 -25.79 -1.63
C ARG A 180 -48.64 -24.66 -2.45
N SER A 181 -49.42 -23.71 -2.94
CA SER A 181 -48.89 -22.56 -3.70
C SER A 181 -47.93 -21.71 -2.86
N MET A 182 -48.18 -21.55 -1.57
CA MET A 182 -47.25 -20.87 -0.66
C MET A 182 -45.93 -21.63 -0.50
N TYR A 183 -45.97 -22.95 -0.29
CA TYR A 183 -44.74 -23.77 -0.23
C TYR A 183 -43.97 -23.80 -1.55
N GLU A 184 -44.65 -23.81 -2.69
CA GLU A 184 -44.01 -23.72 -4.02
C GLU A 184 -43.24 -22.40 -4.15
N LYS A 185 -43.81 -21.26 -3.73
CA LYS A 185 -43.11 -19.96 -3.70
C LYS A 185 -41.91 -19.96 -2.75
N VAL A 186 -42.07 -20.49 -1.53
CA VAL A 186 -40.95 -20.58 -0.57
C VAL A 186 -39.82 -21.46 -1.11
N LEU A 187 -40.13 -22.52 -1.85
CA LEU A 187 -39.11 -23.37 -2.49
C LEU A 187 -38.40 -22.63 -3.65
N GLU A 188 -39.10 -21.81 -4.41
CA GLU A 188 -38.51 -20.95 -5.45
C GLU A 188 -37.57 -19.90 -4.81
N GLU A 189 -38.02 -19.19 -3.78
CA GLU A 189 -37.22 -18.22 -3.01
C GLU A 189 -35.96 -18.88 -2.44
N LEU A 190 -36.09 -20.06 -1.81
CA LEU A 190 -34.94 -20.80 -1.29
C LEU A 190 -33.96 -21.15 -2.41
N ARG A 191 -34.41 -21.63 -3.57
CA ARG A 191 -33.53 -21.96 -4.71
C ARG A 191 -32.77 -20.73 -5.22
N GLU A 192 -33.43 -19.59 -5.33
CA GLU A 192 -32.78 -18.33 -5.72
C GLU A 192 -31.75 -17.90 -4.67
N GLU A 193 -32.08 -18.00 -3.38
CA GLU A 193 -31.11 -17.74 -2.30
C GLU A 193 -29.92 -18.70 -2.32
N TRP A 194 -30.14 -20.00 -2.58
CA TRP A 194 -29.07 -20.99 -2.71
C TRP A 194 -28.13 -20.64 -3.87
N ALA A 195 -28.68 -20.31 -5.04
CA ALA A 195 -27.88 -19.88 -6.20
C ALA A 195 -27.10 -18.58 -5.91
N GLY A 196 -27.71 -17.62 -5.19
CA GLY A 196 -27.04 -16.39 -4.75
C GLY A 196 -25.88 -16.66 -3.78
N ARG A 197 -26.09 -17.55 -2.79
CA ARG A 197 -25.04 -17.99 -1.85
C ARG A 197 -23.90 -18.70 -2.57
N GLU A 198 -24.20 -19.58 -3.51
CA GLU A 198 -23.19 -20.30 -4.31
C GLU A 198 -22.35 -19.34 -5.16
N SER A 199 -22.98 -18.36 -5.82
CA SER A 199 -22.26 -17.31 -6.54
C SER A 199 -21.37 -16.47 -5.61
N SER A 200 -21.82 -16.16 -4.40
CA SER A 200 -21.03 -15.42 -3.40
C SER A 200 -19.82 -16.23 -2.92
N VAL A 201 -20.00 -17.53 -2.65
CA VAL A 201 -18.92 -18.45 -2.28
C VAL A 201 -17.88 -18.54 -3.40
N ALA A 202 -18.30 -18.68 -4.65
CA ALA A 202 -17.39 -18.72 -5.80
C ALA A 202 -16.54 -17.44 -5.95
N VAL A 203 -17.12 -16.27 -5.69
CA VAL A 203 -16.39 -14.98 -5.69
C VAL A 203 -15.37 -14.93 -4.54
N LEU A 204 -15.74 -15.38 -3.34
CA LEU A 204 -14.83 -15.43 -2.19
C LEU A 204 -13.68 -16.42 -2.40
N GLU A 205 -13.95 -17.58 -3.00
CA GLU A 205 -12.91 -18.57 -3.35
C GLU A 205 -11.91 -17.99 -4.36
N HIS A 206 -12.39 -17.25 -5.37
CA HIS A 206 -11.53 -16.58 -6.33
C HIS A 206 -10.65 -15.47 -5.71
N ASP A 207 -11.20 -14.70 -4.77
CA ASP A 207 -10.46 -13.69 -4.00
C ASP A 207 -9.38 -14.35 -3.12
N ILE A 208 -9.72 -15.41 -2.38
CA ILE A 208 -8.76 -16.18 -1.57
C ILE A 208 -7.61 -16.70 -2.45
N GLU A 209 -7.91 -17.25 -3.62
CA GLU A 209 -6.89 -17.77 -4.53
C GLU A 209 -6.00 -16.66 -5.10
N THR A 210 -6.56 -15.48 -5.34
CA THR A 210 -5.79 -14.30 -5.77
C THR A 210 -4.86 -13.80 -4.66
N ARG A 211 -5.35 -13.71 -3.41
CA ARG A 211 -4.53 -13.37 -2.24
C ARG A 211 -3.43 -14.39 -1.97
N ARG A 212 -3.69 -15.69 -2.16
CA ARG A 212 -2.67 -16.74 -2.07
C ARG A 212 -1.55 -16.52 -3.09
N ARG A 213 -1.88 -16.21 -4.34
CA ARG A 213 -0.90 -15.87 -5.39
C ARG A 213 -0.09 -14.62 -5.06
N GLU A 214 -0.74 -13.58 -4.54
CA GLU A 214 -0.07 -12.34 -4.11
C GLU A 214 0.87 -12.57 -2.92
N TYR A 215 0.43 -13.33 -1.92
CA TYR A 215 1.26 -13.72 -0.77
C TYR A 215 2.48 -14.54 -1.21
N ALA A 216 2.30 -15.50 -2.11
CA ALA A 216 3.42 -16.28 -2.67
C ALA A 216 4.45 -15.38 -3.39
N LYS A 217 3.97 -14.38 -4.15
CA LYS A 217 4.83 -13.37 -4.80
C LYS A 217 5.56 -12.50 -3.77
N LEU A 218 4.89 -12.05 -2.70
CA LEU A 218 5.49 -11.26 -1.63
C LEU A 218 6.59 -12.05 -0.89
N VAL A 219 6.35 -13.33 -0.61
CA VAL A 219 7.36 -14.22 0.00
C VAL A 219 8.58 -14.38 -0.91
N LEU A 220 8.39 -14.51 -2.23
CA LEU A 220 9.51 -14.56 -3.18
C LEU A 220 10.30 -13.26 -3.20
N MET A 221 9.62 -12.10 -3.22
CA MET A 221 10.27 -10.79 -3.15
C MET A 221 11.04 -10.59 -1.84
N TYR A 222 10.49 -11.04 -0.71
CA TYR A 222 11.17 -11.01 0.58
C TYR A 222 12.45 -11.86 0.59
N LYS A 223 12.38 -13.09 0.04
CA LYS A 223 13.57 -13.95 -0.10
C LYS A 223 14.64 -13.28 -0.98
N ASN A 224 14.25 -12.69 -2.11
CA ASN A 224 15.16 -11.98 -2.99
C ASN A 224 15.78 -10.74 -2.31
N ALA A 225 14.99 -9.95 -1.58
CA ALA A 225 15.49 -8.81 -0.83
C ALA A 225 16.49 -9.23 0.27
N ASN A 226 16.23 -10.35 0.93
CA ASN A 226 17.16 -10.92 1.92
C ASN A 226 18.46 -11.41 1.27
N THR A 227 18.41 -12.07 0.11
CA THR A 227 19.62 -12.48 -0.61
C THR A 227 20.42 -11.27 -1.07
N ASP A 228 19.75 -10.23 -1.59
CA ASP A 228 20.41 -8.99 -2.02
C ASP A 228 21.04 -8.25 -0.82
N HIS A 229 20.36 -8.21 0.32
CA HIS A 229 20.90 -7.67 1.56
C HIS A 229 22.14 -8.44 2.03
N GLN A 230 22.11 -9.77 1.97
CA GLN A 230 23.24 -10.62 2.35
C GLN A 230 24.43 -10.41 1.40
N ILE A 231 24.19 -10.34 0.08
CA ILE A 231 25.22 -10.02 -0.92
C ILE A 231 25.83 -8.64 -0.65
N ALA A 232 25.01 -7.63 -0.35
CA ALA A 232 25.49 -6.29 -0.03
C ALA A 232 26.32 -6.26 1.26
N LYS A 233 25.92 -7.03 2.28
CA LYS A 233 26.65 -7.17 3.54
C LYS A 233 28.02 -7.84 3.33
N GLU A 234 28.06 -8.90 2.52
CA GLU A 234 29.31 -9.57 2.14
C GLU A 234 30.22 -8.67 1.31
N ALA A 235 29.67 -7.91 0.36
CA ALA A 235 30.44 -6.94 -0.43
C ALA A 235 31.00 -5.81 0.44
N LEU A 236 30.21 -5.31 1.41
CA LEU A 236 30.68 -4.31 2.37
C LEU A 236 31.80 -4.87 3.26
N GLN A 237 31.70 -6.13 3.69
CA GLN A 237 32.74 -6.77 4.49
C GLN A 237 34.04 -6.91 3.69
N LYS A 238 33.96 -7.43 2.45
CA LYS A 238 35.11 -7.52 1.54
C LYS A 238 35.78 -6.16 1.32
N PHE A 239 34.98 -5.11 1.09
CA PHE A 239 35.50 -3.76 0.93
C PHE A 239 36.22 -3.23 2.19
N LYS A 240 35.70 -3.52 3.39
CA LYS A 240 36.37 -3.17 4.65
C LYS A 240 37.70 -3.89 4.79
N ASP A 241 37.73 -5.19 4.49
CA ASP A 241 38.95 -6.00 4.56
C ASP A 241 40.00 -5.47 3.57
N GLU A 242 39.63 -5.23 2.31
CA GLU A 242 40.49 -4.63 1.28
C GLU A 242 40.99 -3.23 1.67
N PHE A 243 40.12 -2.42 2.29
CA PHE A 243 40.49 -1.08 2.76
C PHE A 243 41.49 -1.14 3.92
N GLU A 244 41.31 -2.05 4.88
CA GLU A 244 42.24 -2.29 5.97
C GLU A 244 43.59 -2.81 5.48
N GLU A 245 43.60 -3.76 4.54
CA GLU A 245 44.82 -4.26 3.90
C GLU A 245 45.55 -3.13 3.16
N GLY A 246 44.82 -2.32 2.39
CA GLY A 246 45.36 -1.15 1.71
C GLY A 246 45.97 -0.13 2.68
N ARG A 247 45.35 0.06 3.86
CA ARG A 247 45.88 0.91 4.94
C ARG A 247 47.15 0.31 5.54
N ARG A 248 47.16 -0.99 5.87
CA ARG A 248 48.33 -1.70 6.41
C ARG A 248 49.53 -1.63 5.44
N MET A 249 49.29 -1.78 4.14
CA MET A 249 50.34 -1.68 3.12
C MET A 249 50.90 -0.26 3.00
N LYS A 250 50.05 0.77 3.06
CA LYS A 250 50.49 2.18 3.08
C LYS A 250 51.29 2.49 4.35
N ASP A 251 50.83 2.05 5.51
CA ASP A 251 51.51 2.25 6.79
C ASP A 251 52.88 1.55 6.80
N LYS A 252 52.96 0.33 6.25
CA LYS A 252 54.23 -0.40 6.05
C LYS A 252 55.19 0.37 5.12
N ALA A 253 54.70 0.86 3.98
CA ALA A 253 55.51 1.64 3.03
C ALA A 253 56.02 2.96 3.64
N LEU A 254 55.19 3.64 4.45
CA LEU A 254 55.59 4.83 5.20
C LEU A 254 56.63 4.49 6.28
N GLY A 255 56.47 3.36 6.98
CA GLY A 255 57.46 2.84 7.92
C GLY A 255 58.82 2.58 7.26
N ASP A 256 58.82 1.87 6.12
CA ASP A 256 60.04 1.59 5.34
C ASP A 256 60.71 2.88 4.84
N ARG A 257 59.92 3.86 4.37
CA ARG A 257 60.43 5.17 3.93
C ARG A 257 61.06 5.94 5.09
N ARG A 258 60.42 5.96 6.27
CA ARG A 258 60.98 6.57 7.49
C ARG A 258 62.30 5.92 7.88
N LEU A 259 62.36 4.58 7.86
CA LEU A 259 63.60 3.84 8.15
C LEU A 259 64.73 4.12 7.15
N ARG A 260 64.42 4.36 5.87
CA ARG A 260 65.41 4.77 4.87
C ARG A 260 65.91 6.20 5.12
N VAL A 261 65.00 7.13 5.40
CA VAL A 261 65.34 8.52 5.73
C VAL A 261 66.18 8.58 7.01
N GLU A 262 65.82 7.80 8.05
CA GLU A 262 66.60 7.73 9.28
C GLU A 262 68.00 7.17 9.06
N ARG A 263 68.16 6.14 8.22
CA ARG A 263 69.47 5.60 7.81
C ARG A 263 70.30 6.64 7.07
N ALA A 264 69.70 7.34 6.09
CA ALA A 264 70.36 8.40 5.35
C ALA A 264 70.80 9.55 6.28
N LEU A 265 69.96 9.97 7.22
CA LEU A 265 70.30 11.00 8.20
C LEU A 265 71.45 10.58 9.13
N LYS A 266 71.49 9.31 9.55
CA LYS A 266 72.60 8.76 10.35
C LYS A 266 73.91 8.73 9.56
N GLU A 267 73.85 8.39 8.27
CA GLU A 267 74.99 8.39 7.37
C GLU A 267 75.50 9.82 7.09
N THR A 268 74.61 10.77 6.81
CA THR A 268 74.98 12.18 6.61
C THR A 268 75.59 12.77 7.89
N HIS A 269 75.01 12.49 9.07
CA HIS A 269 75.57 12.93 10.35
C HIS A 269 76.97 12.33 10.61
N TYR A 270 77.18 11.06 10.24
CA TYR A 270 78.50 10.43 10.34
C TYR A 270 79.53 11.09 9.42
N LEU A 271 79.16 11.36 8.16
CA LEU A 271 80.01 12.06 7.20
C LEU A 271 80.32 13.49 7.63
N GLU A 272 79.33 14.23 8.12
CA GLU A 272 79.50 15.58 8.66
C GLU A 272 80.49 15.58 9.84
N THR A 273 80.34 14.63 10.78
CA THR A 273 81.29 14.50 11.91
C THR A 273 82.71 14.16 11.45
N ARG A 274 82.85 13.37 10.37
CA ARG A 274 84.15 13.02 9.78
C ARG A 274 84.76 14.20 9.04
N GLU A 275 83.96 14.97 8.32
CA GLU A 275 84.39 16.18 7.61
C GLU A 275 84.87 17.24 8.59
N VAL A 276 84.14 17.49 9.67
CA VAL A 276 84.57 18.42 10.74
C VAL A 276 85.91 18.00 11.35
N LYS A 277 86.15 16.69 11.54
CA LYS A 277 87.46 16.20 12.01
C LYS A 277 88.57 16.45 10.99
N LEU A 278 88.31 16.17 9.71
CA LEU A 278 89.29 16.43 8.64
C LEU A 278 89.58 17.92 8.47
N GLN A 279 88.56 18.78 8.58
CA GLN A 279 88.73 20.24 8.56
C GLN A 279 89.59 20.69 9.73
N ASN A 280 89.33 20.20 10.94
CA ASN A 280 90.16 20.49 12.10
C ASN A 280 91.60 19.99 11.93
N ASP A 281 91.81 18.80 11.36
CA ASP A 281 93.15 18.29 11.04
C ASP A 281 93.87 19.17 10.01
N ILE A 282 93.17 19.59 8.94
CA ILE A 282 93.67 20.51 7.91
C ILE A 282 94.02 21.88 8.51
N GLU A 283 93.17 22.42 9.38
CA GLU A 283 93.42 23.69 10.07
C GLU A 283 94.65 23.59 10.99
N THR A 284 94.82 22.47 11.71
CA THR A 284 96.03 22.26 12.53
C THR A 284 97.30 22.10 11.70
N GLU A 285 97.23 21.44 10.53
CA GLU A 285 98.34 21.35 9.60
C GLU A 285 98.64 22.72 8.96
N HIS A 286 97.62 23.50 8.61
CA HIS A 286 97.80 24.87 8.12
C HIS A 286 98.49 25.75 9.16
N GLN A 287 98.11 25.66 10.43
CA GLN A 287 98.80 26.38 11.51
C GLN A 287 100.28 25.97 11.61
N ARG A 288 100.60 24.67 11.49
CA ARG A 288 102.00 24.19 11.45
C ARG A 288 102.77 24.72 10.25
N ILE A 289 102.13 24.79 9.09
CA ILE A 289 102.74 25.34 7.87
C ILE A 289 102.95 26.84 8.02
N GLU A 290 101.98 27.59 8.55
CA GLU A 290 102.12 29.03 8.82
C GLU A 290 103.22 29.31 9.85
N GLU A 291 103.33 28.51 10.91
CA GLU A 291 104.44 28.56 11.86
C GLU A 291 105.79 28.25 11.19
N ALA A 292 105.85 27.22 10.34
CA ALA A 292 107.05 26.89 9.58
C ALA A 292 107.42 28.00 8.58
N GLU A 293 106.43 28.63 7.94
CA GLU A 293 106.62 29.73 7.00
C GLU A 293 107.05 31.01 7.70
N THR A 294 106.47 31.34 8.86
CA THR A 294 106.88 32.51 9.65
C THR A 294 108.32 32.34 10.12
N LEU A 295 108.70 31.14 10.59
CA LEU A 295 110.10 30.79 10.91
C LEU A 295 111.01 30.84 9.67
N HIS A 296 110.51 30.41 8.50
CA HIS A 296 111.26 30.47 7.25
C HIS A 296 111.46 31.92 6.79
N LYS A 297 110.43 32.76 6.86
CA LYS A 297 110.46 34.19 6.55
C LYS A 297 111.38 34.94 7.51
N GLU A 298 111.44 34.55 8.79
CA GLU A 298 112.43 35.08 9.74
C GLU A 298 113.86 34.66 9.38
N ARG A 299 114.08 33.40 8.97
CA ARG A 299 115.38 32.96 8.44
C ARG A 299 115.78 33.72 7.17
N ILE A 300 114.85 33.93 6.25
CA ILE A 300 115.09 34.69 5.02
C ILE A 300 115.41 36.15 5.38
N ARG A 301 114.65 36.80 6.27
CA ARG A 301 114.96 38.16 6.75
C ARG A 301 116.33 38.25 7.39
N ARG A 302 116.73 37.26 8.19
CA ARG A 302 118.09 37.18 8.77
C ARG A 302 119.17 37.03 7.69
N ARG A 303 118.88 36.30 6.60
CA ARG A 303 119.80 36.14 5.47
C ARG A 303 119.84 37.36 4.55
N GLN A 304 118.75 38.12 4.42
CA GLN A 304 118.67 39.30 3.55
C GLN A 304 119.40 40.54 4.08
N HIS A 305 119.90 40.55 5.32
CA HIS A 305 120.72 41.64 5.86
C HIS A 305 122.24 41.50 5.57
N SER A 306 122.66 40.47 4.84
CA SER A 306 124.02 40.33 4.33
C SER A 306 123.97 39.95 2.85
N VAL A 307 124.56 40.78 1.97
CA VAL A 307 124.68 40.58 0.50
C VAL A 307 123.37 40.93 -0.24
N SER A 308 123.16 42.16 -0.73
CA SER A 308 123.81 42.87 -1.85
C SER A 308 123.90 42.10 -3.17
N ALA A 309 122.96 42.43 -4.07
CA ALA A 309 123.08 42.48 -5.54
C ALA A 309 123.22 41.15 -6.32
N MET A 310 122.65 41.14 -7.54
CA MET A 310 122.62 40.05 -8.55
C MET A 310 121.61 38.93 -8.21
N GLU A 311 120.61 38.48 -9.00
CA GLU A 311 120.29 38.39 -10.44
C GLU A 311 118.75 38.16 -10.54
N ARG A 312 117.90 38.96 -11.19
CA ARG A 312 117.42 38.95 -12.60
C ARG A 312 117.60 37.65 -13.42
N ILE A 313 116.47 37.19 -14.02
CA ILE A 313 116.33 36.34 -15.25
C ILE A 313 116.37 34.82 -14.97
N SER A 314 115.24 34.10 -14.94
CA SER A 314 114.38 33.57 -16.03
C SER A 314 114.61 32.08 -16.28
N MET A 315 113.54 31.39 -16.73
CA MET A 315 113.56 30.08 -17.42
C MET A 315 113.84 28.88 -16.48
N VAL A 316 113.22 27.69 -16.58
CA VAL A 316 112.53 27.02 -17.68
C VAL A 316 112.00 25.65 -17.18
N GLN A 317 110.84 25.17 -17.71
CA GLN A 317 110.40 23.75 -17.85
C GLN A 317 110.19 22.90 -16.57
N ARG A 318 109.31 21.88 -16.46
CA ARG A 318 108.40 21.14 -17.37
C ARG A 318 107.41 20.32 -16.51
N GLU A 319 106.17 20.22 -16.98
CA GLU A 319 105.16 19.13 -16.93
C GLU A 319 105.64 17.66 -16.79
N PRO A 320 104.77 16.61 -16.64
CA PRO A 320 103.29 16.58 -16.77
C PRO A 320 102.47 15.65 -15.82
N GLN A 321 101.13 15.70 -16.00
CA GLN A 321 100.10 14.62 -15.86
C GLN A 321 99.72 14.17 -14.44
N GLN A 322 98.45 13.93 -14.04
CA GLN A 322 97.29 13.38 -14.77
C GLN A 322 95.99 13.50 -13.92
N GLN A 323 94.86 13.77 -14.58
CA GLN A 323 93.49 13.24 -14.36
C GLN A 323 92.64 13.56 -13.09
N GLY A 324 91.39 13.97 -13.35
CA GLY A 324 90.23 13.85 -12.45
C GLY A 324 89.40 15.14 -12.35
N ASP A 325 88.66 15.52 -13.40
CA ASP A 325 87.20 15.29 -13.54
C ASP A 325 86.37 16.10 -12.52
N GLY A 326 86.10 17.36 -12.88
CA GLY A 326 85.32 18.33 -12.14
C GLY A 326 84.67 19.28 -13.15
N GLY A 327 83.36 19.48 -12.98
CA GLY A 327 82.47 19.99 -14.02
C GLY A 327 82.75 21.41 -14.48
N ASP A 328 82.32 21.67 -15.71
CA ASP A 328 81.69 22.93 -16.05
C ASP A 328 80.88 22.78 -17.34
N ASP A 329 79.87 23.64 -17.44
CA ASP A 329 79.47 24.28 -18.69
C ASP A 329 78.74 23.45 -19.77
N ARG A 330 77.43 23.29 -19.57
CA ARG A 330 76.46 23.18 -20.67
C ARG A 330 75.06 23.58 -20.16
N LEU A 331 74.44 24.55 -20.85
CA LEU A 331 73.09 25.11 -20.67
C LEU A 331 73.01 26.50 -20.00
N GLN A 332 73.87 27.42 -20.42
CA GLN A 332 73.47 28.83 -20.58
C GLN A 332 73.21 29.09 -22.08
N THR A 333 72.28 29.99 -22.39
CA THR A 333 71.85 30.44 -23.73
C THR A 333 70.56 29.80 -24.31
N ILE A 334 69.42 30.00 -23.64
CA ILE A 334 68.15 30.26 -24.34
C ILE A 334 67.64 31.60 -23.80
N GLY A 335 68.05 32.69 -24.43
CA GLY A 335 67.47 34.01 -24.20
C GLY A 335 66.05 34.01 -24.75
N GLY A 336 65.07 33.74 -23.88
CA GLY A 336 63.66 33.88 -24.19
C GLY A 336 63.34 35.33 -24.51
N THR A 337 62.47 35.55 -25.48
CA THR A 337 61.92 36.87 -25.75
C THR A 337 61.24 37.41 -24.48
N PRO A 338 61.09 38.74 -24.29
CA PRO A 338 60.36 39.27 -23.13
C PRO A 338 58.94 38.70 -23.00
N GLU A 339 58.34 38.26 -24.12
CA GLU A 339 57.07 37.52 -24.12
C GLU A 339 57.21 36.12 -23.51
N ASP A 340 58.30 35.41 -23.77
CA ASP A 340 58.56 34.09 -23.20
C ASP A 340 58.75 34.17 -21.68
N GLU A 341 59.44 35.20 -21.19
CA GLU A 341 59.58 35.45 -19.74
C GLU A 341 58.23 35.75 -19.07
N GLU A 342 57.37 36.53 -19.72
CA GLU A 342 56.03 36.81 -19.21
C GLU A 342 55.16 35.54 -19.21
N ARG A 343 55.28 34.68 -20.24
CA ARG A 343 54.62 33.36 -20.25
C ARG A 343 55.13 32.46 -19.12
N VAL A 344 56.44 32.41 -18.88
CA VAL A 344 57.01 31.62 -17.78
C VAL A 344 56.50 32.14 -16.43
N ARG A 345 56.48 33.46 -16.21
CA ARG A 345 55.91 34.06 -14.99
C ARG A 345 54.42 33.73 -14.82
N ALA A 346 53.63 33.78 -15.90
CA ALA A 346 52.21 33.39 -15.86
C ALA A 346 52.03 31.90 -15.50
N TYR A 347 52.87 31.01 -16.03
CA TYR A 347 52.85 29.59 -15.67
C TYR A 347 53.26 29.37 -14.23
N GLU A 348 54.31 30.04 -13.73
CA GLU A 348 54.71 29.95 -12.32
C GLU A 348 53.63 30.45 -11.36
N GLU A 349 52.98 31.58 -11.67
CA GLU A 349 51.87 32.08 -10.87
C GLU A 349 50.68 31.13 -10.87
N SER A 350 50.36 30.54 -12.03
CA SER A 350 49.32 29.52 -12.13
C SER A 350 49.66 28.26 -11.31
N LEU A 351 50.94 27.83 -11.33
CA LEU A 351 51.43 26.69 -10.56
C LEU A 351 51.35 26.97 -9.06
N ARG A 352 51.81 28.14 -8.60
CA ARG A 352 51.66 28.58 -7.20
C ARG A 352 50.20 28.63 -6.78
N LYS A 353 49.30 29.10 -7.66
CA LYS A 353 47.85 29.14 -7.39
C LYS A 353 47.26 27.73 -7.28
N MET A 354 47.65 26.80 -8.16
CA MET A 354 47.26 25.39 -8.09
C MET A 354 47.80 24.70 -6.83
N MET A 355 49.05 24.94 -6.45
CA MET A 355 49.64 24.43 -5.21
C MET A 355 48.90 24.95 -3.97
N ARG A 356 48.56 26.24 -3.92
CA ARG A 356 47.76 26.81 -2.82
C ARG A 356 46.35 26.24 -2.76
N ALA A 357 45.69 26.06 -3.91
CA ALA A 357 44.32 25.54 -3.98
C ALA A 357 44.23 24.05 -3.61
N THR A 358 45.27 23.27 -3.90
CA THR A 358 45.34 21.84 -3.60
C THR A 358 46.04 21.52 -2.28
N GLU A 359 46.56 22.54 -1.58
CA GLU A 359 47.39 22.38 -0.37
C GLU A 359 48.58 21.44 -0.61
N SER A 360 49.30 21.63 -1.72
CA SER A 360 50.46 20.79 -2.09
C SER A 360 51.75 21.55 -1.83
N SER A 361 52.70 20.91 -1.15
CA SER A 361 53.99 21.52 -0.77
C SER A 361 55.05 21.37 -1.85
N THR A 362 54.93 20.34 -2.68
CA THR A 362 55.83 20.03 -3.80
C THR A 362 55.05 19.83 -5.10
N ILE A 363 55.73 19.97 -6.24
CA ILE A 363 55.14 19.77 -7.57
C ILE A 363 54.73 18.30 -7.77
N ASP A 364 55.51 17.35 -7.24
CA ASP A 364 55.19 15.92 -7.31
C ASP A 364 53.90 15.58 -6.53
N GLU A 365 53.68 16.21 -5.37
CA GLU A 365 52.41 16.11 -4.63
C GLU A 365 51.23 16.68 -5.43
N LEU A 366 51.46 17.79 -6.14
CA LEU A 366 50.44 18.39 -7.01
C LEU A 366 50.08 17.44 -8.15
N MET A 367 51.09 16.89 -8.84
CA MET A 367 50.90 15.95 -9.95
C MET A 367 50.16 14.70 -9.50
N THR A 368 50.60 14.07 -8.40
CA THR A 368 49.95 12.86 -7.87
C THR A 368 48.50 13.11 -7.44
N LYS A 369 48.19 14.27 -6.84
CA LYS A 369 46.80 14.65 -6.53
C LYS A 369 45.95 14.82 -7.79
N PHE A 370 46.48 15.46 -8.84
CA PHE A 370 45.75 15.61 -10.11
C PHE A 370 45.57 14.28 -10.84
N GLU A 371 46.55 13.38 -10.81
CA GLU A 371 46.42 12.04 -11.37
C GLU A 371 45.34 11.23 -10.64
N LEU A 372 45.30 11.30 -9.30
CA LEU A 372 44.27 10.67 -8.49
C LEU A 372 42.88 11.29 -8.73
N GLU A 373 42.79 12.62 -8.82
CA GLU A 373 41.53 13.30 -9.16
C GLU A 373 41.05 12.89 -10.55
N TYR A 374 41.96 12.85 -11.53
CA TYR A 374 41.66 12.43 -12.90
C TYR A 374 41.17 10.98 -12.95
N ALA A 375 41.84 10.06 -12.25
CA ALA A 375 41.43 8.67 -12.14
C ALA A 375 40.06 8.52 -11.46
N ALA A 376 39.82 9.24 -10.37
CA ALA A 376 38.52 9.25 -9.69
C ALA A 376 37.40 9.82 -10.57
N ARG A 377 37.70 10.86 -11.35
CA ARG A 377 36.75 11.48 -12.29
C ARG A 377 36.40 10.55 -13.44
N LEU A 378 37.38 9.79 -13.95
CA LEU A 378 37.17 8.76 -14.96
C LEU A 378 36.29 7.62 -14.42
N GLN A 379 36.57 7.12 -13.21
CA GLN A 379 35.75 6.10 -12.54
C GLN A 379 34.30 6.57 -12.31
N LEU A 380 34.10 7.79 -11.83
CA LEU A 380 32.75 8.36 -11.68
C LEU A 380 32.03 8.52 -13.02
N GLN A 381 32.75 8.87 -14.10
CA GLN A 381 32.18 8.97 -15.43
C GLN A 381 31.71 7.60 -15.94
N ASP A 382 32.48 6.54 -15.69
CA ASP A 382 32.11 5.17 -16.06
C ASP A 382 30.92 4.66 -15.23
N GLN A 383 30.89 4.91 -13.92
CA GLN A 383 29.74 4.59 -13.07
C GLN A 383 28.46 5.31 -13.55
N VAL A 384 28.55 6.59 -13.92
CA VAL A 384 27.41 7.34 -14.47
C VAL A 384 26.94 6.74 -15.81
N ARG A 385 27.85 6.24 -16.66
CA ARG A 385 27.47 5.55 -17.91
C ARG A 385 26.76 4.23 -17.62
N GLU A 386 27.26 3.45 -16.66
CA GLU A 386 26.64 2.17 -16.26
C GLU A 386 25.25 2.36 -15.66
N GLU A 387 25.09 3.31 -14.74
CA GLU A 387 23.79 3.61 -14.12
C GLU A 387 22.77 4.15 -15.13
N LYS A 388 23.21 4.97 -16.10
CA LYS A 388 22.36 5.39 -17.22
C LYS A 388 21.91 4.20 -18.06
N ALA A 389 22.82 3.28 -18.40
CA ALA A 389 22.48 2.06 -19.14
C ALA A 389 21.51 1.14 -18.36
N LYS A 390 21.66 1.03 -17.03
CA LYS A 390 20.72 0.30 -16.16
C LYS A 390 19.33 0.94 -16.13
N LEU A 391 19.25 2.26 -15.98
CA LEU A 391 17.99 3.01 -16.01
C LEU A 391 17.27 2.85 -17.36
N GLU A 392 17.99 2.92 -18.48
CA GLU A 392 17.42 2.69 -19.80
C GLU A 392 16.86 1.27 -19.95
N ARG A 393 17.59 0.23 -19.49
CA ARG A 393 17.10 -1.16 -19.48
C ARG A 393 15.84 -1.31 -18.63
N LEU A 394 15.82 -0.77 -17.40
CA LEU A 394 14.64 -0.81 -16.52
C LEU A 394 13.44 -0.07 -17.13
N SER A 395 13.67 1.09 -17.74
CA SER A 395 12.62 1.85 -18.41
C SER A 395 12.01 1.08 -19.60
N ALA A 396 12.83 0.35 -20.36
CA ALA A 396 12.40 -0.50 -21.46
C ALA A 396 11.56 -1.69 -20.97
N VAL A 397 11.96 -2.32 -19.84
CA VAL A 397 11.20 -3.40 -19.20
C VAL A 397 9.86 -2.90 -18.67
N VAL A 398 9.82 -1.76 -17.98
CA VAL A 398 8.57 -1.16 -17.49
C VAL A 398 7.63 -0.82 -18.66
N ARG A 399 8.16 -0.27 -19.75
CA ARG A 399 7.36 0.01 -20.96
C ARG A 399 6.79 -1.28 -21.56
N ARG A 400 7.64 -2.31 -21.72
CA ARG A 400 7.23 -3.62 -22.24
C ARG A 400 6.14 -4.27 -21.36
N LEU A 401 6.31 -4.29 -20.05
CA LEU A 401 5.30 -4.83 -19.11
C LEU A 401 3.99 -4.03 -19.15
N ARG A 402 4.06 -2.71 -19.32
CA ARG A 402 2.85 -1.87 -19.49
C ARG A 402 2.13 -2.18 -20.80
N GLU A 403 2.85 -2.40 -21.88
CA GLU A 403 2.30 -2.82 -23.17
C GLU A 403 1.69 -4.22 -23.08
N GLU A 404 2.39 -5.19 -22.48
CA GLU A 404 1.88 -6.54 -22.21
C GLU A 404 0.62 -6.51 -21.34
N THR A 405 0.58 -5.67 -20.29
CA THR A 405 -0.61 -5.50 -19.44
C THR A 405 -1.78 -4.87 -20.21
N ARG A 406 -1.50 -3.93 -21.13
CA ARG A 406 -2.53 -3.36 -22.02
C ARG A 406 -3.05 -4.39 -23.01
N HIS A 407 -2.17 -5.17 -23.63
CA HIS A 407 -2.55 -6.23 -24.57
C HIS A 407 -3.32 -7.36 -23.86
N ALA A 408 -2.91 -7.77 -22.66
CA ALA A 408 -3.64 -8.74 -21.86
C ALA A 408 -5.05 -8.24 -21.47
N LYS A 409 -5.19 -6.94 -21.15
CA LYS A 409 -6.50 -6.31 -20.91
C LYS A 409 -7.38 -6.25 -22.16
N LEU A 410 -6.80 -6.22 -23.36
CA LEU A 410 -7.51 -6.17 -24.64
C LEU A 410 -7.79 -7.56 -25.25
N CYS A 411 -7.06 -8.60 -24.86
CA CYS A 411 -7.19 -9.95 -25.43
C CYS A 411 -7.67 -11.03 -24.43
N GLY A 412 -7.90 -10.68 -23.16
CA GLY A 412 -8.49 -11.58 -22.17
C GLY A 412 -10.01 -11.51 -22.16
N VAL A 413 -10.64 -12.64 -22.51
CA VAL A 413 -12.05 -12.99 -22.26
C VAL A 413 -12.52 -12.38 -20.93
N GLY A 414 -13.55 -11.53 -21.02
CA GLY A 414 -13.82 -10.49 -20.04
C GLY A 414 -14.09 -10.97 -18.62
N LEU A 415 -13.42 -10.36 -17.65
CA LEU A 415 -14.11 -10.06 -16.41
C LEU A 415 -15.30 -9.17 -16.77
N PRO A 416 -16.54 -9.53 -16.40
CA PRO A 416 -17.65 -8.61 -16.52
C PRO A 416 -17.27 -7.32 -15.80
N PRO A 417 -17.56 -6.13 -16.37
CA PRO A 417 -17.32 -4.89 -15.66
C PRO A 417 -18.01 -5.00 -14.32
N VAL A 418 -17.23 -4.94 -13.22
CA VAL A 418 -17.73 -5.00 -11.84
C VAL A 418 -19.03 -4.22 -11.80
N THR A 419 -20.16 -4.90 -11.58
CA THR A 419 -21.47 -4.26 -11.55
C THR A 419 -21.45 -3.24 -10.42
N SER A 420 -22.24 -2.16 -10.50
CA SER A 420 -22.26 -1.20 -9.37
C SER A 420 -22.65 -1.91 -8.07
N GLY A 421 -23.52 -2.92 -8.14
CA GLY A 421 -23.85 -3.79 -7.00
C GLY A 421 -22.63 -4.44 -6.36
N LEU A 422 -21.74 -5.06 -7.14
CA LEU A 422 -20.49 -5.63 -6.60
C LEU A 422 -19.55 -4.56 -6.02
N ARG A 423 -19.51 -3.35 -6.59
CA ARG A 423 -18.76 -2.24 -6.00
C ARG A 423 -19.35 -1.82 -4.66
N ASP A 424 -20.68 -1.67 -4.60
CA ASP A 424 -21.39 -1.26 -3.39
C ASP A 424 -21.29 -2.35 -2.30
N GLU A 425 -21.34 -3.63 -2.67
CA GLU A 425 -21.08 -4.75 -1.77
C GLU A 425 -19.64 -4.76 -1.24
N VAL A 426 -18.64 -4.53 -2.11
CA VAL A 426 -17.24 -4.45 -1.67
C VAL A 426 -17.02 -3.25 -0.75
N VAL A 427 -17.61 -2.09 -1.06
CA VAL A 427 -17.55 -0.90 -0.18
C VAL A 427 -18.22 -1.20 1.16
N LYS A 428 -19.40 -1.82 1.16
CA LYS A 428 -20.10 -2.22 2.39
C LYS A 428 -19.29 -3.24 3.19
N CYS A 429 -18.66 -4.22 2.55
CA CYS A 429 -17.77 -5.17 3.22
C CYS A 429 -16.53 -4.49 3.81
N ILE A 430 -15.97 -3.48 3.13
CA ILE A 430 -14.87 -2.67 3.66
C ILE A 430 -15.34 -1.86 4.87
N GLU A 431 -16.51 -1.21 4.80
CA GLU A 431 -17.11 -0.47 5.92
C GLU A 431 -17.37 -1.37 7.12
N GLU A 432 -18.00 -2.54 6.93
CA GLU A 432 -18.22 -3.53 7.98
C GLU A 432 -16.90 -4.05 8.57
N ALA A 433 -15.86 -4.26 7.75
CA ALA A 433 -14.54 -4.66 8.22
C ALA A 433 -13.83 -3.53 9.00
N THR A 434 -14.01 -2.27 8.61
CA THR A 434 -13.48 -1.12 9.34
C THR A 434 -14.16 -0.94 10.69
N VAL A 435 -15.49 -1.08 10.76
CA VAL A 435 -16.24 -1.03 12.03
C VAL A 435 -15.78 -2.16 12.97
N LYS A 436 -15.67 -3.41 12.48
CA LYS A 436 -15.15 -4.53 13.29
C LYS A 436 -13.72 -4.31 13.77
N ARG A 437 -12.88 -3.68 12.95
CA ARG A 437 -11.51 -3.31 13.34
C ARG A 437 -11.53 -2.23 14.42
N GLU A 438 -12.36 -1.20 14.28
CA GLU A 438 -12.50 -0.13 15.28
C GLU A 438 -13.05 -0.67 16.61
N GLU A 439 -14.06 -1.55 16.59
CA GLU A 439 -14.56 -2.27 17.77
C GLU A 439 -13.48 -3.12 18.43
N ALA A 440 -12.67 -3.85 17.65
CA ALA A 440 -11.55 -4.62 18.17
C ALA A 440 -10.46 -3.73 18.79
N VAL A 441 -10.12 -2.61 18.14
CA VAL A 441 -9.16 -1.63 18.68
C VAL A 441 -9.69 -1.02 19.97
N GLN A 442 -10.96 -0.63 20.03
CA GLN A 442 -11.61 -0.10 21.22
C GLN A 442 -11.61 -1.14 22.36
N GLY A 443 -11.96 -2.40 22.07
CA GLY A 443 -11.88 -3.49 23.04
C GLY A 443 -10.47 -3.76 23.55
N THR A 444 -9.44 -3.66 22.69
CA THR A 444 -8.05 -3.76 23.13
C THR A 444 -7.60 -2.58 23.99
N ALA A 445 -8.07 -1.36 23.71
CA ALA A 445 -7.79 -0.18 24.52
C ALA A 445 -8.44 -0.29 25.92
N GLU A 446 -9.67 -0.78 26.00
CA GLU A 446 -10.36 -1.06 27.27
C GLU A 446 -9.62 -2.13 28.09
N LEU A 447 -9.16 -3.21 27.45
CA LEU A 447 -8.35 -4.24 28.12
C LEU A 447 -7.00 -3.70 28.60
N GLN A 448 -6.34 -2.84 27.82
CA GLN A 448 -5.10 -2.17 28.23
C GLN A 448 -5.32 -1.24 29.42
N GLN A 449 -6.42 -0.48 29.45
CA GLN A 449 -6.79 0.36 30.58
C GLN A 449 -7.07 -0.47 31.84
N LEU A 450 -7.79 -1.59 31.71
CA LEU A 450 -8.07 -2.50 32.81
C LEU A 450 -6.79 -3.18 33.33
N LEU A 451 -5.87 -3.57 32.44
CA LEU A 451 -4.57 -4.10 32.81
C LEU A 451 -3.73 -3.04 33.56
N ALA A 452 -3.72 -1.79 33.10
CA ALA A 452 -3.01 -0.70 33.77
C ALA A 452 -3.63 -0.36 35.15
N GLU A 453 -4.95 -0.45 35.29
CA GLU A 453 -5.60 -0.30 36.59
C GLU A 453 -5.25 -1.47 37.52
N LEU A 454 -5.22 -2.69 37.00
CA LEU A 454 -4.86 -3.88 37.76
C LEU A 454 -3.41 -3.80 38.24
N THR A 455 -2.45 -3.47 37.37
CA THR A 455 -1.03 -3.32 37.77
C THR A 455 -0.87 -2.26 38.86
N ARG A 456 -1.54 -1.10 38.73
CA ARG A 456 -1.54 -0.06 39.77
C ARG A 456 -2.12 -0.57 41.10
N ARG A 457 -3.22 -1.33 41.09
CA ARG A 457 -3.82 -1.91 42.30
C ARG A 457 -2.90 -2.94 42.95
N VAL A 458 -2.20 -3.76 42.15
CA VAL A 458 -1.21 -4.71 42.64
C VAL A 458 -0.02 -3.99 43.27
N ASP A 459 0.47 -2.90 42.68
CA ASP A 459 1.55 -2.09 43.26
C ASP A 459 1.14 -1.44 44.59
N VAL A 460 -0.09 -0.90 44.69
CA VAL A 460 -0.63 -0.37 45.95
C VAL A 460 -0.72 -1.47 47.01
N LEU A 461 -1.23 -2.65 46.64
CA LEU A 461 -1.30 -3.79 47.56
C LEU A 461 0.11 -4.24 48.00
N ALA A 462 1.06 -4.30 47.07
CA ALA A 462 2.44 -4.61 47.37
C ALA A 462 3.07 -3.60 48.34
N ALA A 463 2.79 -2.30 48.18
CA ALA A 463 3.24 -1.25 49.09
C ALA A 463 2.63 -1.40 50.50
N VAL A 464 1.33 -1.70 50.60
CA VAL A 464 0.67 -1.96 51.89
C VAL A 464 1.24 -3.22 52.55
N VAL A 465 1.50 -4.29 51.80
CA VAL A 465 2.11 -5.51 52.38
C VAL A 465 3.57 -5.25 52.81
N ALA A 466 4.30 -4.39 52.09
CA ALA A 466 5.67 -4.03 52.44
C ALA A 466 5.80 -3.26 53.76
N THR A 467 4.75 -2.55 54.22
CA THR A 467 4.78 -1.89 55.54
C THR A 467 4.74 -2.88 56.70
N TYR A 468 4.12 -4.06 56.51
CA TYR A 468 4.05 -5.10 57.53
C TYR A 468 5.28 -6.02 57.52
N ARG A 469 5.87 -6.27 56.35
CA ARG A 469 7.12 -7.04 56.20
C ARG A 469 8.10 -6.36 55.23
N PRO A 470 9.01 -5.52 55.74
CA PRO A 470 9.98 -4.80 54.89
C PRO A 470 11.03 -5.72 54.25
N GLU A 471 11.19 -6.94 54.75
CA GLU A 471 12.22 -7.91 54.31
C GLU A 471 12.03 -8.42 52.88
N VAL A 472 10.80 -8.36 52.35
CA VAL A 472 10.52 -8.87 51.01
C VAL A 472 10.14 -7.70 50.11
N SER A 473 11.07 -7.26 49.28
CA SER A 473 10.81 -6.26 48.24
C SER A 473 9.99 -6.87 47.09
N VAL A 474 8.90 -6.24 46.69
CA VAL A 474 8.20 -6.57 45.43
C VAL A 474 8.68 -5.60 44.35
N PRO A 475 9.22 -6.08 43.22
CA PRO A 475 9.59 -5.21 42.11
C PRO A 475 8.33 -4.57 41.50
N LEU A 476 8.49 -3.40 40.86
CA LEU A 476 7.39 -2.68 40.21
C LEU A 476 6.66 -3.59 39.19
N THR A 477 5.32 -3.58 39.20
CA THR A 477 4.53 -4.52 38.39
C THR A 477 4.54 -4.13 36.92
N THR A 478 5.24 -4.90 36.09
CA THR A 478 5.18 -4.81 34.62
C THR A 478 4.18 -5.83 34.05
N ALA A 479 3.77 -5.63 32.79
CA ALA A 479 2.86 -6.57 32.10
C ALA A 479 3.42 -8.01 32.06
N GLU A 480 4.74 -8.15 31.93
CA GLU A 480 5.44 -9.45 31.90
C GLU A 480 5.55 -10.10 33.28
N ASN A 481 5.65 -9.30 34.36
CA ASN A 481 5.90 -9.78 35.72
C ASN A 481 4.65 -9.82 36.62
N TYR A 482 3.48 -9.42 36.11
CA TYR A 482 2.22 -9.34 36.85
C TYR A 482 1.86 -10.62 37.61
N ILE A 483 1.92 -11.78 36.93
CA ILE A 483 1.54 -13.08 37.53
C ILE A 483 2.49 -13.43 38.67
N THR A 484 3.78 -13.20 38.47
CA THR A 484 4.84 -13.47 39.46
C THR A 484 4.66 -12.57 40.67
N ASN A 485 4.42 -11.27 40.47
CA ASN A 485 4.19 -10.31 41.55
C ASN A 485 2.92 -10.65 42.35
N MET A 486 1.82 -11.01 41.70
CA MET A 486 0.60 -11.46 42.37
C MET A 486 0.85 -12.69 43.23
N ARG A 487 1.63 -13.67 42.75
CA ARG A 487 1.98 -14.86 43.53
C ARG A 487 2.82 -14.50 44.76
N ILE A 488 3.79 -13.59 44.61
CA ILE A 488 4.61 -13.10 45.72
C ILE A 488 3.76 -12.38 46.77
N VAL A 489 2.88 -11.47 46.35
CA VAL A 489 1.97 -10.74 47.24
C VAL A 489 1.02 -11.71 47.95
N MET A 490 0.46 -12.68 47.24
CA MET A 490 -0.41 -13.71 47.80
C MET A 490 0.30 -14.54 48.89
N GLN A 491 1.51 -15.04 48.61
CA GLN A 491 2.30 -15.80 49.59
C GLN A 491 2.58 -14.99 50.87
N LYS A 492 2.83 -13.68 50.75
CA LYS A 492 3.04 -12.81 51.91
C LYS A 492 1.78 -12.61 52.73
N ILE A 493 0.63 -12.38 52.08
CA ILE A 493 -0.64 -12.21 52.79
C ILE A 493 -0.97 -13.48 53.57
N PHE A 494 -0.76 -14.66 52.99
CA PHE A 494 -0.91 -15.92 53.72
C PHE A 494 0.07 -16.04 54.90
N SER A 495 1.34 -15.68 54.70
CA SER A 495 2.33 -15.70 55.79
C SER A 495 1.97 -14.74 56.94
N LEU A 496 1.40 -13.57 56.63
CA LEU A 496 0.90 -12.61 57.62
C LEU A 496 -0.34 -13.13 58.36
N ALA A 497 -1.24 -13.82 57.65
CA ALA A 497 -2.41 -14.45 58.26
C ALA A 497 -2.00 -15.56 59.23
N ASP A 498 -1.03 -16.40 58.84
CA ASP A 498 -0.49 -17.46 59.69
C ASP A 498 0.20 -16.91 60.95
N GLU A 499 0.92 -15.79 60.84
CA GLU A 499 1.51 -15.09 61.99
C GLU A 499 0.47 -14.45 62.91
N ALA A 500 -0.60 -13.87 62.35
CA ALA A 500 -1.69 -13.28 63.12
C ALA A 500 -2.48 -14.34 63.92
N ILE A 501 -2.59 -15.56 63.39
CA ILE A 501 -3.19 -16.70 64.09
C ILE A 501 -2.24 -17.23 65.18
N SER A 502 -0.92 -17.12 64.99
CA SER A 502 0.08 -17.69 65.89
C SER A 502 0.46 -16.81 67.09
N ARG A 503 0.23 -15.49 67.03
CA ARG A 503 0.48 -14.57 68.16
C ARG A 503 -0.77 -14.42 69.05
N ASP A 504 -0.81 -15.21 70.12
CA ASP A 504 -1.25 -14.79 71.45
C ASP A 504 -2.55 -13.96 71.57
N HIS A 505 -3.67 -14.65 71.81
CA HIS A 505 -4.41 -14.62 73.09
C HIS A 505 -5.95 -14.78 72.94
N ALA A 506 -6.44 -15.81 73.65
CA ALA A 506 -7.83 -16.16 73.99
C ALA A 506 -8.76 -16.65 72.85
N PRO A 507 -9.33 -17.87 72.96
CA PRO A 507 -10.30 -18.39 72.01
C PRO A 507 -11.62 -17.62 72.14
N VAL A 508 -11.75 -16.54 71.37
CA VAL A 508 -13.06 -15.93 71.14
C VAL A 508 -13.82 -16.85 70.19
N LYS A 509 -14.84 -17.52 70.73
CA LYS A 509 -15.89 -18.22 69.97
C LYS A 509 -16.49 -17.25 68.96
N MET A 510 -16.02 -17.28 67.73
CA MET A 510 -16.73 -16.68 66.59
C MET A 510 -17.48 -17.80 65.91
N ASP A 511 -18.80 -17.73 66.05
CA ASP A 511 -19.79 -18.59 65.43
C ASP A 511 -19.51 -18.68 63.92
N LEU A 512 -19.38 -19.90 63.43
CA LEU A 512 -19.33 -20.21 62.01
C LEU A 512 -20.65 -19.74 61.36
N MET A 513 -20.67 -18.51 60.86
CA MET A 513 -21.65 -18.13 59.84
C MET A 513 -21.30 -18.89 58.56
N LEU A 514 -21.92 -20.07 58.46
CA LEU A 514 -22.05 -20.89 57.27
C LEU A 514 -22.72 -20.07 56.16
N VAL A 515 -21.93 -19.39 55.33
CA VAL A 515 -22.43 -18.79 54.09
C VAL A 515 -22.62 -19.92 53.08
N VAL A 516 -23.86 -20.38 52.98
CA VAL A 516 -24.33 -21.31 51.96
C VAL A 516 -24.33 -20.58 50.61
N VAL A 517 -23.39 -20.93 49.73
CA VAL A 517 -23.40 -20.49 48.33
C VAL A 517 -24.41 -21.36 47.56
N PRO A 518 -25.39 -20.78 46.84
CA PRO A 518 -26.38 -21.54 46.07
C PRO A 518 -25.73 -22.35 44.94
N PRO A 519 -26.09 -23.64 44.78
CA PRO A 519 -25.58 -24.48 43.70
C PRO A 519 -26.36 -24.20 42.41
N SER A 520 -26.13 -23.05 41.80
CA SER A 520 -26.68 -22.73 40.47
C SER A 520 -25.90 -21.62 39.79
N ASN A 521 -24.68 -21.92 39.35
CA ASN A 521 -24.08 -21.21 38.23
C ASN A 521 -24.18 -22.11 37.00
N THR A 522 -25.28 -21.91 36.28
CA THR A 522 -25.61 -22.46 34.97
C THR A 522 -24.53 -22.05 33.96
N ARG A 523 -23.51 -22.89 33.80
CA ARG A 523 -22.81 -23.00 32.51
C ARG A 523 -23.77 -23.69 31.55
N ILE A 524 -24.27 -22.94 30.57
CA ILE A 524 -24.97 -23.46 29.41
C ILE A 524 -24.00 -24.42 28.71
N ALA A 525 -24.24 -25.72 28.86
CA ALA A 525 -23.62 -26.75 28.05
C ALA A 525 -24.36 -26.80 26.71
N LEU A 526 -23.71 -26.34 25.64
CA LEU A 526 -24.18 -26.57 24.28
C LEU A 526 -23.99 -28.07 23.95
N PRO A 527 -25.04 -28.79 23.51
CA PRO A 527 -24.88 -30.17 23.09
C PRO A 527 -24.08 -30.25 21.78
N SER A 528 -23.14 -31.20 21.76
CA SER A 528 -22.29 -31.55 20.62
C SER A 528 -23.13 -32.11 19.44
N PRO A 529 -22.87 -31.73 18.17
CA PRO A 529 -23.54 -32.33 17.03
C PRO A 529 -22.82 -33.64 16.65
N GLY A 530 -23.36 -34.77 17.09
CA GLY A 530 -22.82 -36.10 16.82
C GLY A 530 -23.91 -37.12 16.47
N THR A 531 -24.07 -37.36 15.18
CA THR A 531 -24.15 -38.69 14.55
C THR A 531 -25.07 -39.76 15.16
N THR A 532 -26.26 -39.92 14.56
CA THR A 532 -26.99 -41.20 14.28
C THR A 532 -28.29 -40.81 13.58
N GLY A 533 -28.66 -41.26 12.39
CA GLY A 533 -28.48 -42.57 11.80
C GLY A 533 -29.84 -43.31 11.84
N ALA A 534 -30.37 -43.56 10.64
CA ALA A 534 -31.35 -44.60 10.30
C ALA A 534 -32.87 -44.29 10.26
N ALA A 535 -33.39 -44.52 9.05
CA ALA A 535 -34.57 -45.32 8.75
C ALA A 535 -35.95 -44.66 8.77
N TRP A 536 -36.38 -44.13 7.61
CA TRP A 536 -37.70 -44.45 7.04
C TRP A 536 -37.57 -44.64 5.52
N ARG A 537 -37.91 -45.85 5.08
CA ARG A 537 -37.97 -46.40 3.73
C ARG A 537 -39.46 -46.60 3.43
N GLU A 538 -39.93 -46.16 2.26
CA GLU A 538 -40.98 -46.77 1.40
C GLU A 538 -41.33 -45.77 0.28
N SER A 539 -41.00 -46.07 -0.99
CA SER A 539 -41.87 -46.71 -2.00
C SER A 539 -42.89 -45.71 -2.57
N SER A 540 -43.12 -45.48 -3.86
CA SER A 540 -42.68 -46.00 -5.17
C SER A 540 -43.53 -45.26 -6.22
N HIS A 541 -42.96 -44.85 -7.36
CA HIS A 541 -43.51 -44.95 -8.73
C HIS A 541 -42.93 -43.90 -9.69
N ASP A 542 -42.07 -44.39 -10.59
CA ASP A 542 -42.01 -44.20 -12.05
C ASP A 542 -42.49 -42.90 -12.67
N VAL A 543 -41.59 -42.19 -13.38
CA VAL A 543 -41.72 -41.90 -14.82
C VAL A 543 -40.32 -41.76 -15.43
N ASP A 544 -40.04 -42.64 -16.39
CA ASP A 544 -38.89 -42.62 -17.31
C ASP A 544 -38.81 -41.34 -18.15
N ASN A 545 -37.58 -40.83 -18.37
CA ASN A 545 -37.18 -40.35 -19.69
C ASN A 545 -35.65 -40.28 -19.83
N SER A 546 -35.13 -41.22 -20.62
CA SER A 546 -33.77 -41.26 -21.15
C SER A 546 -33.53 -40.16 -22.21
N ALA A 547 -32.31 -39.61 -22.25
CA ALA A 547 -31.45 -39.63 -23.44
C ALA A 547 -30.17 -38.77 -23.25
N ALA A 548 -29.02 -39.41 -23.46
CA ALA A 548 -27.80 -38.96 -24.16
C ALA A 548 -27.18 -37.58 -23.81
N SER A 549 -25.87 -37.37 -23.69
CA SER A 549 -24.72 -38.06 -24.25
C SER A 549 -23.47 -37.55 -23.53
N GLU A 550 -22.59 -38.49 -23.19
CA GLU A 550 -21.11 -38.50 -23.26
C GLU A 550 -20.37 -37.16 -23.51
N GLN A 551 -19.30 -36.90 -22.74
CA GLN A 551 -17.90 -37.00 -23.20
C GLN A 551 -16.90 -36.37 -22.19
N GLU A 552 -16.01 -37.23 -21.63
CA GLU A 552 -14.54 -37.11 -21.47
C GLU A 552 -13.90 -35.75 -21.03
N MET A 553 -12.90 -35.59 -20.15
CA MET A 553 -11.85 -36.43 -19.59
C MET A 553 -11.24 -35.76 -18.32
N GLY A 554 -10.80 -36.60 -17.37
CA GLY A 554 -9.53 -36.45 -16.63
C GLY A 554 -9.55 -35.60 -15.34
N SER A 555 -8.78 -35.91 -14.29
CA SER A 555 -7.83 -37.01 -14.01
C SER A 555 -7.18 -36.70 -12.65
N PHE A 556 -7.35 -37.60 -11.67
CA PHE A 556 -6.52 -37.92 -10.48
C PHE A 556 -6.00 -36.77 -9.56
N GLY A 557 -6.34 -36.71 -8.27
CA GLY A 557 -5.76 -37.52 -7.16
C GLY A 557 -4.56 -36.78 -6.56
N ILE A 558 -4.43 -36.45 -5.26
CA ILE A 558 -4.35 -37.29 -4.06
C ILE A 558 -4.33 -36.32 -2.85
N LEU A 559 -5.15 -36.59 -1.81
CA LEU A 559 -4.98 -36.07 -0.45
C LEU A 559 -4.36 -37.19 0.41
N PRO A 560 -3.38 -36.92 1.29
CA PRO A 560 -3.11 -37.76 2.43
C PRO A 560 -3.65 -37.12 3.71
N SER A 561 -4.59 -37.82 4.35
CA SER A 561 -4.84 -37.73 5.79
C SER A 561 -3.87 -38.66 6.52
N GLY A 562 -3.39 -38.25 7.70
CA GLY A 562 -2.42 -38.95 8.54
C GLY A 562 -1.32 -37.97 8.93
N GLU A 563 -0.85 -37.85 10.16
CA GLU A 563 -0.90 -38.76 11.29
C GLU A 563 -0.45 -37.94 12.52
N THR A 564 -1.04 -38.22 13.67
CA THR A 564 -0.70 -37.62 14.96
C THR A 564 0.63 -38.17 15.47
N THR A 565 1.61 -37.31 15.73
CA THR A 565 2.76 -37.66 16.58
C THR A 565 3.02 -36.57 17.60
N ASP A 566 2.72 -36.91 18.85
CA ASP A 566 3.29 -36.34 20.06
C ASP A 566 4.82 -36.30 19.98
N VAL A 567 5.42 -35.13 20.18
CA VAL A 567 6.83 -35.04 20.58
C VAL A 567 6.92 -34.17 21.82
N LYS A 568 7.05 -34.87 22.94
CA LYS A 568 7.40 -34.35 24.26
C LYS A 568 8.80 -33.74 24.25
N ALA A 569 8.89 -32.64 24.98
CA ALA A 569 10.04 -32.06 25.67
C ALA A 569 11.37 -32.86 25.69
N SER A 570 12.45 -32.16 25.36
CA SER A 570 13.75 -32.37 25.99
C SER A 570 14.50 -31.05 26.09
N PHE A 571 14.72 -30.64 27.34
CA PHE A 571 15.67 -29.63 27.78
C PHE A 571 17.10 -29.98 27.33
N CYS A 572 17.91 -28.94 27.05
CA CYS A 572 19.29 -28.86 27.51
C CYS A 572 19.74 -27.38 27.50
N PRO A 573 20.19 -26.83 28.66
CA PRO A 573 20.68 -25.46 28.80
C PRO A 573 22.23 -25.39 28.76
N SER A 574 22.75 -24.17 28.95
CA SER A 574 24.15 -23.77 29.20
C SER A 574 24.99 -23.52 27.94
N THR A 575 25.82 -22.48 27.84
CA THR A 575 26.32 -21.45 28.78
C THR A 575 27.19 -20.48 27.96
N ALA A 576 27.21 -19.19 28.39
CA ALA A 576 28.37 -18.26 28.39
C ALA A 576 29.08 -17.97 27.03
N SER A 577 29.57 -16.78 26.69
CA SER A 577 29.85 -15.51 27.35
C SER A 577 30.06 -14.46 26.24
N ASP A 578 30.34 -13.23 26.64
CA ASP A 578 30.82 -12.07 25.86
C ASP A 578 29.69 -11.13 25.41
N GLU A 579 29.22 -10.26 26.32
CA GLU A 579 29.83 -8.98 26.72
C GLU A 579 29.63 -7.85 25.69
N GLU A 580 28.83 -6.90 26.17
CA GLU A 580 28.95 -5.45 25.96
C GLU A 580 28.77 -4.89 24.55
N VAL A 581 28.21 -3.67 24.51
CA VAL A 581 27.87 -2.87 23.32
C VAL A 581 26.55 -3.28 22.67
N LEU A 582 25.43 -2.72 23.17
CA LEU A 582 24.29 -2.19 22.40
C LEU A 582 23.12 -1.88 23.36
N LYS A 583 23.26 -0.82 24.18
CA LYS A 583 22.21 -0.32 25.08
C LYS A 583 21.59 1.02 24.65
N ASP A 584 21.81 1.46 23.41
CA ASP A 584 21.37 2.79 22.93
C ASP A 584 20.49 2.77 21.65
N ALA A 585 19.97 1.63 21.22
CA ALA A 585 19.21 1.53 19.95
C ALA A 585 17.67 1.54 20.07
N GLU A 586 17.09 1.36 21.25
CA GLU A 586 15.63 1.12 21.40
C GLU A 586 14.76 2.37 21.59
N ARG A 587 15.29 3.58 21.35
CA ARG A 587 14.51 4.84 21.47
C ARG A 587 14.17 5.55 20.16
N SER A 588 14.31 4.90 18.99
CA SER A 588 14.11 5.57 17.70
C SER A 588 13.06 4.98 16.75
N VAL A 589 12.29 3.96 17.17
CA VAL A 589 11.38 3.21 16.26
C VAL A 589 9.91 3.30 16.71
N THR A 590 9.40 4.51 16.98
CA THR A 590 7.96 4.75 17.24
C THR A 590 7.39 5.96 16.50
N LEU A 591 8.11 6.50 15.50
CA LEU A 591 7.71 7.73 14.79
C LEU A 591 7.26 7.53 13.33
N LEU A 592 7.08 6.30 12.85
CA LEU A 592 6.84 6.01 11.44
C LEU A 592 5.41 5.60 11.05
N ASP A 593 4.47 5.46 12.00
CA ASP A 593 3.14 4.90 11.71
C ASP A 593 1.96 5.89 11.81
N ASN A 594 2.23 7.19 11.95
CA ASN A 594 1.19 8.23 11.87
C ASN A 594 1.32 9.01 10.54
N GLU A 595 0.92 8.39 9.42
CA GLU A 595 0.73 9.09 8.14
C GLU A 595 -0.57 9.90 8.16
N ASP A 596 -0.65 10.91 9.04
CA ASP A 596 -1.56 12.02 8.80
C ASP A 596 -0.93 12.94 7.75
N PRO A 597 -1.64 13.30 6.67
CA PRO A 597 -1.11 14.18 5.64
C PRO A 597 -0.68 15.51 6.27
N LEU A 598 0.60 15.86 6.11
CA LEU A 598 1.20 17.10 6.61
C LEU A 598 0.28 18.29 6.29
N THR A 599 -0.21 18.93 7.35
CA THR A 599 -1.05 20.12 7.23
C THR A 599 -0.31 21.20 6.45
N ARG A 600 -1.05 22.03 5.70
CA ARG A 600 -0.48 23.13 4.91
C ARG A 600 0.43 24.05 5.73
N GLU A 601 0.16 24.20 7.03
CA GLU A 601 1.04 24.93 7.95
C GLU A 601 2.35 24.21 8.24
N GLN A 602 2.34 22.90 8.47
CA GLN A 602 3.56 22.12 8.68
C GLN A 602 4.44 22.15 7.44
N ILE A 603 3.86 22.06 6.23
CA ILE A 603 4.62 22.21 4.97
C ILE A 603 5.27 23.60 4.88
N LYS A 604 4.53 24.68 5.23
CA LYS A 604 5.10 26.03 5.27
C LYS A 604 6.24 26.17 6.28
N ARG A 605 6.11 25.58 7.47
CA ARG A 605 7.16 25.57 8.51
C ARG A 605 8.38 24.78 8.05
N LEU A 606 8.18 23.64 7.41
CA LEU A 606 9.27 22.82 6.86
C LEU A 606 10.02 23.57 5.74
N ALA A 607 9.28 24.23 4.84
CA ALA A 607 9.86 25.05 3.79
C ALA A 607 10.71 26.21 4.35
N THR A 608 10.26 26.86 5.43
CA THR A 608 11.06 27.92 6.08
C THR A 608 12.33 27.38 6.73
N VAL A 609 12.29 26.19 7.34
CA VAL A 609 13.47 25.52 7.91
C VAL A 609 14.48 25.14 6.82
N VAL A 610 14.01 24.61 5.69
CA VAL A 610 14.87 24.26 4.55
C VAL A 610 15.57 25.50 3.98
N LEU A 611 14.83 26.58 3.73
CA LEU A 611 15.41 27.84 3.24
C LEU A 611 16.47 28.41 4.20
N ARG A 612 16.23 28.34 5.53
CA ARG A 612 17.19 28.81 6.54
C ARG A 612 18.45 27.94 6.57
N ARG A 613 18.32 26.62 6.38
CA ARG A 613 19.44 25.68 6.30
C ARG A 613 20.27 25.91 5.04
N GLU A 614 19.63 26.15 3.91
CA GLU A 614 20.29 26.42 2.63
C GLU A 614 21.05 27.76 2.66
N ALA A 615 20.47 28.80 3.27
CA ALA A 615 21.14 30.09 3.48
C ALA A 615 22.42 29.94 4.32
N ARG A 616 22.39 29.14 5.41
CA ARG A 616 23.59 28.84 6.21
C ARG A 616 24.65 28.08 5.39
N ARG A 617 24.23 27.14 4.54
CA ARG A 617 25.14 26.38 3.65
C ARG A 617 25.87 27.31 2.69
N ARG A 618 25.14 28.23 2.03
CA ARG A 618 25.72 29.23 1.13
C ARG A 618 26.66 30.20 1.85
N GLN A 619 26.36 30.56 3.10
CA GLN A 619 27.23 31.42 3.91
C GLN A 619 28.54 30.72 4.30
N LEU A 620 28.50 29.42 4.59
CA LEU A 620 29.70 28.61 4.83
C LEU A 620 30.53 28.41 3.56
N GLU A 621 29.91 28.19 2.40
CA GLU A 621 30.60 28.13 1.12
C GLU A 621 31.28 29.46 0.77
N LYS A 622 30.63 30.60 1.04
CA LYS A 622 31.23 31.94 0.88
C LYS A 622 32.37 32.24 1.85
N ARG A 623 32.45 31.54 2.99
CA ARG A 623 33.57 31.65 3.94
C ARG A 623 34.74 30.74 3.58
N ARG A 624 34.49 29.69 2.80
CA ARG A 624 35.52 28.75 2.34
C ARG A 624 36.19 29.19 1.03
N ARG A 625 35.48 29.94 0.20
CA ARG A 625 36.05 30.68 -0.95
C ARG A 625 36.67 31.98 -0.47
#